data_AF-A0A534XJT1-F1
#
_entry.id   AF-A0A534XJT1-F1
#
_cell.length_a   1.000
_cell.length_b   1.000
_cell.length_c   1.000
_cell.angle_alpha   90.00
_cell.angle_beta   90.00
_cell.angle_gamma   90.00
#
_symmetry.space_group_name_H-M   'P 1'
#
loop_
_entity.id
_entity.type
_entity.pdbx_description
1 polymer ?
#
loop_
_entity_poly.entity_id
_entity_poly.type
_entity_poly.pdbx_seq_one_letter_code
_entity_poly.pdbx_strand_id
1 'polypeptide(L)' 'MQYEDTIEIRGVTVMRQTDGALLCRMGNQHRWIAPTQFQPGSTVARQGDVGTVVLKRPFAVEQGLVPFQGLHD' A
#
# COMPACT_ATOMS: atom_id res chain seq x y z
N MET A 1 -7.52 -22.06 6.96
CA MET A 1 -6.72 -21.40 5.91
C MET A 1 -6.91 -19.92 6.13
N GLN A 2 -5.95 -19.27 6.79
CA GLN A 2 -6.01 -17.84 7.07
C GLN A 2 -5.93 -17.16 5.69
N TYR A 3 -7.02 -16.54 5.22
CA TYR A 3 -6.94 -15.67 4.05
C TYR A 3 -5.90 -14.62 4.42
N GLU A 4 -4.76 -14.61 3.73
CA GLU A 4 -3.75 -13.57 3.89
C GLU A 4 -4.47 -12.24 3.64
N ASP A 5 -4.72 -11.55 4.75
CA ASP A 5 -5.55 -10.35 4.81
C ASP A 5 -4.76 -9.19 4.20
N THR A 6 -4.62 -9.26 2.88
CA THR A 6 -3.93 -8.30 2.05
C THR A 6 -4.96 -7.53 1.26
N ILE A 7 -4.62 -6.29 0.97
CA ILE A 7 -5.42 -5.42 0.12
C ILE A 7 -4.60 -5.06 -1.10
N GLU A 8 -5.28 -5.01 -2.23
CA GLU A 8 -4.72 -4.53 -3.48
C GLU A 8 -5.20 -3.11 -3.73
N ILE A 9 -4.25 -2.18 -3.86
CA ILE A 9 -4.53 -0.79 -4.23
C ILE A 9 -3.97 -0.58 -5.63
N ARG A 10 -4.83 -0.23 -6.59
CA ARG A 10 -4.46 0.01 -7.99
C ARG A 10 -4.32 1.51 -8.25
N GLY A 11 -3.56 1.86 -9.29
CA GLY A 11 -3.34 3.27 -9.66
C GLY A 11 -2.41 4.02 -8.71
N VAL A 12 -1.52 3.29 -8.02
CA VAL A 12 -0.52 3.87 -7.14
C VAL A 12 0.61 4.44 -7.97
N THR A 13 1.00 5.68 -7.71
CA THR A 13 2.18 6.29 -8.33
C THR A 13 3.25 6.58 -7.29
N VAL A 14 4.49 6.15 -7.53
CA VAL A 14 5.61 6.48 -6.65
C VAL A 14 6.16 7.86 -7.02
N MET A 15 5.81 8.87 -6.22
CA MET A 15 6.21 10.26 -6.44
C MET A 15 7.67 10.51 -6.05
N ARG A 16 8.13 9.86 -4.97
CA ARG A 16 9.47 10.06 -4.41
C ARG A 16 9.98 8.78 -3.76
N GLN A 17 11.29 8.61 -3.74
CA GLN A 17 11.97 7.50 -3.08
C GLN A 17 13.03 8.06 -2.14
N THR A 18 13.13 7.48 -0.96
CA THR A 18 14.25 7.63 -0.03
C THR A 18 14.86 6.25 0.21
N ASP A 19 15.99 6.21 0.94
CA ASP A 19 16.70 4.98 1.28
C ASP A 19 15.79 3.94 1.98
N GLY A 20 14.85 4.40 2.82
CA GLY A 20 13.97 3.54 3.61
C GLY A 20 12.50 3.49 3.18
N ALA A 21 12.04 4.36 2.28
CA ALA A 21 10.61 4.46 1.97
C ALA A 21 10.30 5.01 0.57
N LEU A 22 9.15 4.61 0.04
CA LEU A 22 8.56 5.15 -1.18
C LEU A 22 7.35 6.03 -0.84
N LEU A 23 7.31 7.25 -1.39
CA LEU A 23 6.14 8.11 -1.33
C LEU A 23 5.15 7.70 -2.41
N CYS A 24 4.19 6.88 -2.01
CA CYS A 24 3.13 6.37 -2.85
C CYS A 24 1.93 7.34 -2.84
N ARG A 25 1.51 7.78 -4.01
CA ARG A 25 0.26 8.49 -4.25
C ARG A 25 -0.83 7.48 -4.60
N MET A 26 -1.89 7.46 -3.80
CA MET A 26 -3.06 6.60 -3.98
C MET A 26 -4.29 7.51 -4.06
N GLY A 27 -4.74 7.80 -5.28
CA GLY A 27 -5.78 8.81 -5.51
C GLY A 27 -5.38 10.20 -5.00
N ASN A 28 -6.06 10.68 -3.95
CA ASN A 28 -5.79 11.97 -3.32
C ASN A 28 -4.93 11.87 -2.05
N GLN A 29 -4.53 10.66 -1.64
CA GLN A 29 -3.68 10.43 -0.47
C GLN A 29 -2.23 10.22 -0.89
N HIS A 30 -1.31 10.67 -0.05
CA HIS A 30 0.13 10.45 -0.18
C HIS A 30 0.64 9.78 1.08
N ARG A 31 1.34 8.65 0.93
CA ARG A 31 1.86 7.91 2.08
C ARG A 31 3.26 7.38 1.82
N TRP A 32 4.13 7.53 2.83
CA TRP A 32 5.42 6.87 2.85
C TRP A 32 5.24 5.41 3.25
N ILE A 33 5.65 4.50 2.39
CA ILE A 33 5.58 3.06 2.63
C ILE A 33 6.96 2.47 2.47
N ALA A 34 7.41 1.73 3.48
CA ALA A 34 8.65 0.98 3.39
C ALA A 34 8.49 -0.19 2.40
N PRO A 35 9.48 -0.48 1.55
CA PRO A 35 9.42 -1.60 0.61
C PRO A 35 9.16 -2.95 1.30
N THR A 36 9.56 -3.09 2.56
CA THR A 36 9.33 -4.27 3.41
C THR A 36 7.85 -4.53 3.74
N GLN A 37 6.98 -3.53 3.56
CA GLN A 37 5.53 -3.66 3.76
C GLN A 37 4.81 -4.12 2.49
N PHE A 38 5.47 -4.10 1.34
CA PHE A 38 4.90 -4.58 0.09
C PHE A 38 4.83 -6.10 0.08
N GLN A 39 3.65 -6.60 -0.24
CA GLN A 39 3.38 -8.01 -0.41
C GLN A 39 3.62 -8.43 -1.86
N PRO A 40 3.87 -9.73 -2.12
CA PRO A 40 3.92 -10.26 -3.47
C PRO A 40 2.65 -9.90 -4.25
N GLY A 41 2.83 -9.42 -5.49
CA GLY A 41 1.77 -8.84 -6.32
C GLY A 41 1.88 -7.31 -6.48
N SER A 42 2.68 -6.64 -5.65
CA SER A 42 3.02 -5.23 -5.86
C SER A 42 3.88 -5.07 -7.12
N THR A 43 3.51 -4.14 -8.01
CA THR A 43 4.21 -3.90 -9.28
C THR A 43 5.07 -2.64 -9.25
N VAL A 44 4.99 -1.84 -8.18
CA VAL A 44 5.78 -0.61 -8.01
C VAL A 44 6.97 -0.85 -7.07
N ALA A 45 8.14 -0.31 -7.40
CA ALA A 45 9.35 -0.53 -6.59
C ALA A 45 10.28 0.69 -6.49
N ARG A 46 10.16 1.68 -7.37
CA ARG A 46 11.05 2.85 -7.44
C ARG A 46 10.28 4.11 -7.79
N GLN A 47 10.93 5.27 -7.64
CA GLN A 47 10.36 6.53 -8.08
C GLN A 47 9.97 6.51 -9.56
N GLY A 48 8.79 7.02 -9.88
CA GLY A 48 8.24 7.10 -11.23
C GLY A 48 7.36 5.92 -11.64
N ASP A 49 7.36 4.82 -10.87
CA ASP A 49 6.48 3.69 -11.15
C ASP A 49 5.01 4.04 -10.95
N VAL A 50 4.17 3.49 -11.83
CA VAL A 50 2.71 3.54 -11.73
C VAL A 50 2.19 2.12 -11.83
N GLY A 51 1.40 1.70 -10.85
CA GLY A 51 0.85 0.35 -10.86
C GLY A 51 0.06 0.00 -9.62
N THR A 52 0.26 -1.21 -9.14
CA THR A 52 -0.49 -1.80 -8.03
C THR A 52 0.43 -1.98 -6.82
N VAL A 53 -0.08 -1.68 -5.63
CA VAL A 53 0.56 -2.03 -4.36
C VAL A 53 -0.33 -3.01 -3.62
N VAL A 54 0.27 -4.12 -3.18
CA VAL A 54 -0.37 -5.07 -2.28
C VAL A 54 0.20 -4.84 -0.88
N LEU A 55 -0.67 -4.57 0.10
CA LEU A 55 -0.29 -4.33 1.50
C LEU A 55 -1.03 -5.28 2.42
N LYS A 56 -0.48 -5.52 3.61
CA LYS A 56 -1.25 -6.10 4.72
C LYS A 56 -2.37 -5.15 5.11
N ARG A 57 -3.60 -5.65 5.24
CA ARG A 57 -4.77 -4.89 5.68
C ARG A 57 -4.55 -4.17 7.03
N PRO A 58 -3.98 -4.77 8.10
CA PRO A 58 -3.76 -4.02 9.34
C PRO A 58 -2.89 -2.79 9.11
N PHE A 59 -1.82 -2.91 8.34
CA PHE A 59 -0.98 -1.78 7.96
C PHE A 59 -1.77 -0.74 7.16
N ALA A 60 -2.55 -1.17 6.16
CA ALA A 60 -3.34 -0.25 5.35
C ALA A 60 -4.41 0.52 6.15
N VAL A 61 -5.02 -0.12 7.15
CA VAL A 61 -5.92 0.52 8.11
C VAL A 61 -5.16 1.55 8.95
N GLU A 62 -4.02 1.18 9.54
CA GLU A 62 -3.19 2.10 10.32
C GLU A 62 -2.70 3.30 9.49
N GLN A 63 -2.49 3.09 8.19
CA GLN A 63 -2.14 4.15 7.26
C GLN A 63 -3.35 4.99 6.79
N GLY A 64 -4.58 4.58 7.13
CA GLY A 64 -5.82 5.23 6.70
C GLY A 64 -6.07 5.12 5.19
N LEU A 65 -5.49 4.11 4.54
CA LEU A 65 -5.65 3.84 3.10
C LEU A 65 -6.95 3.10 2.80
N VAL A 66 -7.44 2.33 3.76
CA VAL A 66 -8.75 1.67 3.72
C VAL A 66 -9.47 1.93 5.05
N PRO A 67 -10.80 2.02 5.04
CA PRO A 67 -11.56 2.07 6.28
C PRO A 67 -11.29 0.81 7.10
N PHE A 68 -11.23 0.96 8.43
CA PHE A 68 -11.31 -0.18 9.33
C PHE A 68 -12.68 -0.81 9.15
N GLN A 69 -12.77 -1.83 8.32
CA GLN A 69 -13.98 -2.63 8.21
C GLN A 69 -13.91 -3.69 9.31
N GLY A 70 -14.10 -3.20 10.55
CA GLY A 70 -14.46 -4.06 11.65
C GLY A 70 -15.71 -4.84 11.25
N LEU A 71 -15.67 -6.14 11.50
CA LEU A 71 -16.80 -7.06 11.37
C LEU A 71 -18.07 -6.35 11.87
N HIS A 72 -19.01 -6.05 10.96
CA HIS A 72 -20.37 -5.71 11.41
C HIS A 72 -20.94 -7.02 11.99
N ASP A 73 -21.34 -6.93 13.24
CA ASP A 73 -22.13 -7.90 14.02
C ASP A 73 -23.26 -8.55 13.21
#